data_AF-A0A9E6DH92-F1
#
_entry.id   AF-A0A9E6DH92-F1
#
_cell.length_a   1.000
_cell.length_b   1.000
_cell.length_c   1.000
_cell.angle_alpha   90.00
_cell.angle_beta   90.00
_cell.angle_gamma   90.00
#
_symmetry.space_group_name_H-M   'P 1'
#
loop_
_entity.id
_entity.type
_entity.pdbx_description
1 polymer ?
#
loop_
_entity_poly.entity_id
_entity_poly.type
_entity_poly.pdbx_seq_one_letter_code
_entity_poly.pdbx_strand_id
1 'polypeptide(L)'
;VLPDETHDAGFAMTSSFSTMLLTALALFDAPCDVADRFSALADQLESLLPLYASQDCPERAVFVGTGPMAYAAREAALKVLELSAGQIPAIWDSTLGFRHGPKSFVTDGTAITVFASPHEPTRLYEDDLIAELRAQFPHATVEKIGPGGDIDVQMPFGPLWAAPLSVALAQVRGVFWANNLGLNVDDPFADRGTLSRVVSGVKLYKVAS
;
A
#
# COMPACT_ATOMS: atom_id res chain seq x y z
N VAL A 1 -7.40 5.12 22.86
CA VAL A 1 -6.43 6.22 22.63
C VAL A 1 -5.19 5.58 22.04
N LEU A 2 -4.62 6.15 20.98
CA LEU A 2 -3.41 5.64 20.31
C LEU A 2 -2.16 6.28 20.95
N PRO A 3 -0.96 5.70 20.77
CA PRO A 3 0.29 6.32 21.24
C PRO A 3 0.55 7.68 20.59
N ASP A 4 1.16 8.62 21.31
CA ASP A 4 1.41 9.99 20.83
C ASP A 4 2.34 10.02 19.62
N GLU A 5 3.27 9.07 19.53
CA GLU A 5 4.21 8.90 18.41
C GLU A 5 3.50 8.58 17.10
N THR A 6 2.25 8.10 17.16
CA THR A 6 1.44 7.79 15.99
C THR A 6 0.67 8.99 15.44
N HIS A 7 0.82 10.17 16.06
CA HIS A 7 0.36 11.42 15.50
C HIS A 7 1.36 11.92 14.44
N ASP A 8 1.31 11.30 13.26
CA ASP A 8 2.22 11.59 12.15
C ASP A 8 2.33 13.11 11.87
N ALA A 9 3.56 13.63 11.95
CA ALA A 9 3.86 15.02 11.65
C ALA A 9 3.91 15.29 10.13
N GLY A 10 4.28 14.27 9.35
CA GLY A 10 4.30 14.34 7.89
C GLY A 10 2.90 14.41 7.28
N PHE A 11 2.84 14.82 6.01
CA PHE A 11 1.62 14.89 5.23
C PHE A 11 0.94 13.52 5.09
N ALA A 12 1.71 12.52 4.68
CA ALA A 12 1.20 11.17 4.46
C ALA A 12 1.10 10.41 5.78
N MET A 13 -0.10 9.92 6.08
CA MET A 13 -0.31 9.00 7.21
C MET A 13 0.45 7.69 6.99
N THR A 14 1.21 7.27 7.99
CA THR A 14 1.99 6.02 8.00
C THR A 14 1.71 5.21 9.27
N SER A 15 2.30 5.62 10.40
CA SER A 15 2.15 4.94 11.69
C SER A 15 0.74 5.10 12.27
N SER A 16 0.07 6.23 11.99
CA SER A 16 -1.34 6.44 12.33
C SER A 16 -2.25 5.42 11.64
N PHE A 17 -2.06 5.19 10.34
CA PHE A 17 -2.83 4.23 9.55
C PHE A 17 -2.69 2.81 10.11
N SER A 18 -1.45 2.33 10.26
CA SER A 18 -1.18 0.96 10.67
C SER A 18 -1.65 0.70 12.11
N THR A 19 -1.41 1.65 13.01
CA THR A 19 -1.80 1.51 14.42
C THR A 19 -3.31 1.55 14.60
N MET A 20 -4.03 2.40 13.87
CA MET A 20 -5.50 2.39 13.88
C MET A 20 -6.08 1.08 13.39
N LEU A 21 -5.55 0.56 12.28
CA LEU A 21 -5.98 -0.72 11.72
C LEU A 21 -5.72 -1.87 12.71
N LEU A 22 -4.49 -1.99 13.22
CA LEU A 22 -4.13 -3.05 14.17
C LEU A 22 -4.91 -2.94 15.49
N THR A 23 -5.21 -1.72 15.96
CA THR A 23 -6.06 -1.50 17.14
C THR A 23 -7.48 -2.00 16.88
N ALA A 24 -8.06 -1.69 15.72
CA ALA A 24 -9.38 -2.19 15.36
C ALA A 24 -9.39 -3.72 15.27
N LEU A 25 -8.37 -4.33 14.69
CA LEU A 25 -8.26 -5.79 14.61
C LEU A 25 -8.12 -6.44 15.99
N ALA A 26 -7.32 -5.87 16.88
CA ALA A 26 -7.21 -6.35 18.26
C ALA A 26 -8.55 -6.33 19.02
N LEU A 27 -9.44 -5.38 18.68
CA LEU A 27 -10.78 -5.29 19.26
C LEU A 27 -11.78 -6.28 18.65
N PHE A 28 -11.76 -6.44 17.32
CA PHE A 28 -12.80 -7.18 16.59
C PHE A 28 -12.44 -8.63 16.26
N ASP A 29 -11.16 -8.99 16.22
CA ASP A 29 -10.67 -10.35 16.02
C ASP A 29 -10.39 -11.06 17.36
N ALA A 30 -11.20 -10.75 18.39
CA ALA A 30 -11.06 -11.31 19.72
C ALA A 30 -11.77 -12.68 19.83
N PRO A 31 -11.19 -13.66 20.56
CA PRO A 31 -9.90 -13.59 21.26
C PRO A 31 -8.71 -13.81 20.31
N CYS A 32 -7.68 -12.97 20.44
CA CYS A 32 -6.39 -13.18 19.79
C CYS A 32 -5.22 -12.83 20.72
N ASP A 33 -4.05 -13.43 20.48
CA ASP A 33 -2.82 -13.05 21.17
C ASP A 33 -2.27 -11.75 20.56
N VAL A 34 -2.74 -10.63 21.09
CA VAL A 34 -2.36 -9.29 20.57
C VAL A 34 -0.86 -9.04 20.73
N ALA A 35 -0.26 -9.47 21.84
CA ALA A 35 1.14 -9.21 22.14
C ALA A 35 2.06 -9.95 21.16
N ASP A 36 1.82 -11.26 20.97
CA ASP A 36 2.63 -12.07 20.06
C ASP A 36 2.42 -11.64 18.60
N ARG A 37 1.18 -11.30 18.21
CA ARG A 37 0.89 -10.81 16.85
C ARG A 37 1.59 -9.49 16.58
N PHE A 38 1.55 -8.55 17.51
CA PHE A 38 2.23 -7.26 17.35
C PHE A 38 3.75 -7.44 17.26
N SER A 39 4.35 -8.27 18.12
CA SER A 39 5.79 -8.55 18.06
C SER A 39 6.18 -9.16 16.72
N ALA A 40 5.46 -10.20 16.28
CA ALA A 40 5.77 -10.88 15.03
C ALA A 40 5.59 -9.97 13.79
N LEU A 41 4.62 -9.05 13.80
CA LEU A 41 4.45 -8.07 12.73
C LEU A 41 5.57 -7.01 12.75
N ALA A 42 6.00 -6.54 13.92
CA ALA A 42 7.10 -5.59 14.05
C ALA A 42 8.42 -6.20 13.58
N ASP A 43 8.76 -7.41 14.07
CA ASP A 43 9.98 -8.14 13.67
C ASP A 43 10.02 -8.37 12.15
N GLN A 44 8.87 -8.74 11.57
CA GLN A 44 8.78 -8.93 10.13
C GLN A 44 8.95 -7.60 9.38
N LEU A 45 8.32 -6.52 9.83
CA LEU A 45 8.49 -5.20 9.21
C LEU A 45 9.96 -4.78 9.19
N GLU A 46 10.67 -4.91 10.32
CA GLU A 46 12.10 -4.60 10.41
C GLU A 46 12.93 -5.37 9.37
N SER A 47 12.63 -6.66 9.19
CA SER A 47 13.30 -7.48 8.18
C SER A 47 12.96 -7.09 6.72
N LEU A 48 11.77 -6.53 6.49
CA LEU A 48 11.27 -6.15 5.17
C LEU A 48 11.72 -4.75 4.73
N LEU A 49 11.98 -3.83 5.67
CA LEU A 49 12.36 -2.44 5.37
C LEU A 49 13.52 -2.32 4.35
N PRO A 50 14.63 -3.09 4.45
CA PRO A 50 15.70 -3.04 3.45
C PRO A 50 15.28 -3.50 2.05
N LEU A 51 14.33 -4.44 1.96
CA LEU A 51 13.84 -4.99 0.69
C LEU A 51 12.82 -4.06 0.01
N TYR A 52 12.15 -3.21 0.78
CA TYR A 52 11.19 -2.25 0.26
C TYR A 52 11.84 -1.01 -0.35
N ALA A 53 13.10 -0.72 -0.01
CA ALA A 53 13.83 0.38 -0.61
C ALA A 53 14.04 0.15 -2.11
N SER A 54 13.46 1.01 -2.94
CA SER A 54 13.70 1.03 -4.38
C SER A 54 13.94 2.47 -4.85
N GLN A 55 15.07 2.68 -5.54
CA GLN A 55 15.43 3.99 -6.09
C GLN A 55 14.88 4.19 -7.51
N ASP A 56 14.53 3.12 -8.22
CA ASP A 56 14.03 3.23 -9.59
C ASP A 56 12.61 3.81 -9.56
N CYS A 57 12.48 5.06 -10.01
CA CYS A 57 11.22 5.79 -10.05
C CYS A 57 10.42 5.36 -11.29
N PRO A 58 9.23 4.74 -11.14
CA PRO A 58 8.43 4.33 -12.28
C PRO A 58 7.71 5.51 -12.92
N GLU A 59 7.28 5.35 -14.18
CA GLU A 59 6.43 6.34 -14.86
C GLU A 59 5.01 6.33 -14.29
N ARG A 60 4.55 5.16 -13.83
CA ARG A 60 3.23 4.95 -13.22
C ARG A 60 3.25 3.68 -12.37
N ALA A 61 2.37 3.61 -11.39
CA ALA A 61 2.28 2.48 -10.46
C ALA A 61 0.90 1.82 -10.49
N VAL A 62 0.86 0.50 -10.31
CA VAL A 62 -0.37 -0.28 -10.17
C VAL A 62 -0.24 -1.18 -8.96
N PHE A 63 -1.24 -1.14 -8.08
CA PHE A 63 -1.34 -2.06 -6.95
C PHE A 63 -2.58 -2.93 -7.09
N VAL A 64 -2.43 -4.24 -6.94
CA VAL A 64 -3.52 -5.20 -7.06
C VAL A 64 -3.54 -6.12 -5.85
N GLY A 65 -4.72 -6.50 -5.37
CA GLY A 65 -4.83 -7.53 -4.34
C GLY A 65 -6.23 -8.12 -4.25
N THR A 66 -6.43 -9.16 -3.44
CA THR A 66 -7.75 -9.76 -3.22
C THR A 66 -8.23 -9.58 -1.79
N GLY A 67 -9.53 -9.35 -1.59
CA GLY A 67 -10.11 -9.19 -0.25
C GLY A 67 -9.49 -8.02 0.51
N PRO A 68 -8.98 -8.21 1.74
CA PRO A 68 -8.27 -7.16 2.48
C PRO A 68 -7.09 -6.54 1.70
N MET A 69 -6.40 -7.34 0.86
CA MET A 69 -5.27 -6.86 0.07
C MET A 69 -5.69 -5.89 -1.04
N ALA A 70 -6.93 -5.91 -1.50
CA ALA A 70 -7.44 -4.90 -2.45
C ALA A 70 -7.49 -3.50 -1.79
N TYR A 71 -7.82 -3.45 -0.49
CA TYR A 71 -7.83 -2.19 0.26
C TYR A 71 -6.42 -1.77 0.71
N ALA A 72 -5.52 -2.73 0.95
CA ALA A 72 -4.09 -2.43 1.07
C ALA A 72 -3.54 -1.84 -0.23
N ALA A 73 -3.91 -2.39 -1.39
CA ALA A 73 -3.59 -1.83 -2.71
C ALA A 73 -4.11 -0.40 -2.89
N ARG A 74 -5.34 -0.13 -2.42
CA ARG A 74 -5.89 1.23 -2.41
C ARG A 74 -5.06 2.21 -1.62
N GLU A 75 -4.69 1.86 -0.38
CA GLU A 75 -3.86 2.73 0.45
C GLU A 75 -2.45 2.89 -0.14
N ALA A 76 -1.86 1.81 -0.67
CA ALA A 76 -0.57 1.85 -1.35
C ALA A 76 -0.56 2.81 -2.55
N ALA A 77 -1.57 2.74 -3.41
CA ALA A 77 -1.73 3.69 -4.52
C ALA A 77 -1.88 5.13 -4.02
N LEU A 78 -2.63 5.34 -2.93
CA LEU A 78 -2.78 6.66 -2.32
C LEU A 78 -1.44 7.20 -1.79
N LYS A 79 -0.62 6.40 -1.09
CA LYS A 79 0.70 6.82 -0.62
C LYS A 79 1.60 7.27 -1.76
N VAL A 80 1.60 6.55 -2.88
CA VAL A 80 2.37 6.94 -4.07
C VAL A 80 1.86 8.26 -4.65
N LEU A 81 0.54 8.44 -4.78
CA LEU A 81 -0.05 9.69 -5.28
C LEU A 81 0.27 10.88 -4.38
N GLU A 82 0.16 10.71 -3.06
CA GLU A 82 0.46 11.76 -2.07
C GLU A 82 1.95 12.13 -2.08
N LEU A 83 2.83 11.13 -1.94
CA LEU A 83 4.28 11.36 -1.80
C LEU A 83 4.92 11.84 -3.10
N SER A 84 4.40 11.44 -4.27
CA SER A 84 4.87 11.94 -5.57
C SER A 84 4.25 13.28 -6.00
N ALA A 85 3.41 13.89 -5.16
CA ALA A 85 2.61 15.06 -5.53
C ALA A 85 1.85 14.89 -6.86
N GLY A 86 1.34 13.67 -7.09
CA GLY A 86 0.62 13.25 -8.30
C GLY A 86 1.49 13.04 -9.55
N GLN A 87 2.82 13.17 -9.46
CA GLN A 87 3.72 13.02 -10.61
C GLN A 87 3.90 11.56 -11.04
N ILE A 88 3.65 10.61 -10.13
CA ILE A 88 3.53 9.18 -10.47
C ILE A 88 2.06 8.82 -10.39
N PRO A 89 1.35 8.75 -11.53
CA PRO A 89 -0.02 8.26 -11.54
C PRO A 89 -0.06 6.84 -10.97
N ALA A 90 -0.89 6.62 -9.96
CA ALA A 90 -1.08 5.30 -9.36
C ALA A 90 -2.55 4.90 -9.34
N ILE A 91 -2.83 3.66 -9.72
CA ILE A 91 -4.17 3.07 -9.61
C ILE A 91 -4.13 1.81 -8.76
N TRP A 92 -5.29 1.39 -8.31
CA TRP A 92 -5.47 0.13 -7.59
C TRP A 92 -6.69 -0.61 -8.12
N ASP A 93 -6.70 -1.93 -8.00
CA ASP A 93 -7.90 -2.75 -8.20
C ASP A 93 -7.82 -4.07 -7.41
N SER A 94 -8.93 -4.80 -7.42
CA SER A 94 -8.96 -6.22 -7.10
C SER A 94 -8.32 -7.07 -8.20
N THR A 95 -7.77 -8.24 -7.84
CA THR A 95 -7.16 -9.20 -8.78
C THR A 95 -8.08 -9.57 -9.95
N LEU A 96 -9.36 -9.83 -9.68
CA LEU A 96 -10.31 -10.16 -10.74
C LEU A 96 -10.78 -8.89 -11.48
N GLY A 97 -11.05 -7.80 -10.75
CA GLY A 97 -11.51 -6.53 -11.30
C GLY A 97 -10.53 -5.90 -12.29
N PHE A 98 -9.22 -6.04 -12.06
CA PHE A 98 -8.19 -5.42 -12.89
C PHE A 98 -8.30 -5.78 -14.37
N ARG A 99 -8.78 -6.99 -14.70
CA ARG A 99 -8.98 -7.45 -16.08
C ARG A 99 -10.09 -6.71 -16.84
N HIS A 100 -11.01 -6.07 -16.13
CA HIS A 100 -12.24 -5.52 -16.69
C HIS A 100 -12.11 -4.04 -17.09
N GLY A 101 -10.97 -3.67 -17.67
CA GLY A 101 -10.68 -2.31 -18.15
C GLY A 101 -9.44 -1.66 -17.53
N PRO A 102 -9.25 -1.70 -16.19
CA PRO A 102 -8.13 -1.04 -15.51
C PRO A 102 -6.74 -1.47 -16.00
N LYS A 103 -6.59 -2.71 -16.46
CA LYS A 103 -5.37 -3.21 -17.13
C LYS A 103 -4.90 -2.36 -18.31
N SER A 104 -5.79 -1.59 -18.95
CA SER A 104 -5.42 -0.63 -20.01
C SER A 104 -4.50 0.51 -19.56
N PHE A 105 -4.35 0.71 -18.25
CA PHE A 105 -3.41 1.68 -17.68
C PHE A 105 -1.94 1.28 -17.85
N VAL A 106 -1.66 -0.01 -18.06
CA VAL A 106 -0.29 -0.56 -18.09
C VAL A 106 0.45 -0.17 -19.38
N THR A 107 1.69 0.29 -19.20
CA THR A 107 2.70 0.56 -20.24
C THR A 107 4.05 -0.01 -19.80
N ASP A 108 5.06 0.02 -20.69
CA ASP A 108 6.40 -0.50 -20.40
C ASP A 108 7.04 0.12 -19.15
N GLY A 109 6.81 1.42 -18.89
CA GLY A 109 7.31 2.11 -17.69
C GLY A 109 6.51 1.88 -16.40
N THR A 110 5.59 0.91 -16.38
CA THR A 110 4.71 0.65 -15.22
C THR A 110 5.37 -0.28 -14.20
N ALA A 111 5.34 0.10 -12.93
CA ALA A 111 5.60 -0.80 -11.82
C ALA A 111 4.28 -1.40 -11.31
N ILE A 112 4.12 -2.71 -11.43
CA ILE A 112 2.94 -3.46 -11.00
C ILE A 112 3.29 -4.29 -9.77
N THR A 113 2.56 -4.09 -8.69
CA THR A 113 2.69 -4.83 -7.44
C THR A 113 1.39 -5.62 -7.19
N VAL A 114 1.50 -6.94 -7.06
CA VAL A 114 0.39 -7.82 -6.72
C VAL A 114 0.59 -8.34 -5.29
N PHE A 115 -0.27 -7.89 -4.37
CA PHE A 115 -0.32 -8.37 -2.99
C PHE A 115 -1.03 -9.74 -2.95
N ALA A 116 -0.24 -10.80 -2.81
CA ALA A 116 -0.67 -12.18 -2.89
C ALA A 116 -1.08 -12.75 -1.52
N SER A 117 -2.20 -13.47 -1.52
CA SER A 117 -2.79 -14.13 -0.35
C SER A 117 -2.11 -15.47 -0.03
N PRO A 118 -2.05 -15.89 1.25
CA PRO A 118 -1.57 -17.22 1.64
C PRO A 118 -2.53 -18.36 1.25
N HIS A 119 -3.77 -18.06 0.90
CA HIS A 119 -4.85 -19.07 0.81
C HIS A 119 -5.26 -19.41 -0.62
N GLU A 120 -5.52 -20.69 -0.86
CA GLU A 120 -6.24 -21.15 -2.04
C GLU A 120 -7.77 -21.08 -1.83
N PRO A 121 -8.57 -20.84 -2.90
CA PRO A 121 -8.16 -20.71 -4.29
C PRO A 121 -7.68 -19.29 -4.67
N THR A 122 -7.73 -18.32 -3.75
CA THR A 122 -7.38 -16.92 -4.04
C THR A 122 -6.01 -16.76 -4.68
N ARG A 123 -4.98 -17.43 -4.14
CA ARG A 123 -3.61 -17.37 -4.67
C ARG A 123 -3.51 -17.85 -6.11
N LEU A 124 -4.33 -18.82 -6.52
CA LEU A 124 -4.33 -19.34 -7.90
C LEU A 124 -4.75 -18.25 -8.89
N TYR A 125 -5.80 -17.48 -8.57
CA TYR A 125 -6.24 -16.36 -9.42
C TYR A 125 -5.22 -15.22 -9.48
N GLU A 126 -4.47 -15.00 -8.41
CA GLU A 126 -3.39 -14.02 -8.32
C GLU A 126 -2.19 -14.47 -9.15
N ASP A 127 -1.77 -15.73 -9.01
CA ASP A 127 -0.68 -16.33 -9.78
C ASP A 127 -1.02 -16.34 -11.30
N ASP A 128 -2.26 -16.64 -11.67
CA ASP A 128 -2.76 -16.53 -13.04
C ASP A 128 -2.66 -15.09 -13.58
N LEU A 129 -3.02 -14.09 -12.76
CA LEU A 129 -2.89 -12.67 -13.15
C LEU A 129 -1.42 -12.29 -13.33
N ILE A 130 -0.55 -12.69 -12.42
CA ILE A 130 0.89 -12.37 -12.50
C ILE A 130 1.50 -12.96 -13.76
N ALA A 131 1.18 -14.22 -14.07
CA ALA A 131 1.64 -14.89 -15.29
C ALA A 131 1.14 -14.16 -16.55
N GLU A 132 -0.14 -13.78 -16.55
CA GLU A 132 -0.76 -13.00 -17.63
C GLU A 132 -0.07 -11.64 -17.83
N LEU A 133 0.20 -10.90 -16.75
CA LEU A 133 0.85 -9.58 -16.80
C LEU A 133 2.28 -9.67 -17.32
N ARG A 134 3.07 -10.63 -16.83
CA ARG A 134 4.45 -10.85 -17.28
C ARG A 134 4.51 -11.23 -18.76
N ALA A 135 3.52 -11.98 -19.26
CA ALA A 135 3.45 -12.36 -20.66
C ALA A 135 2.99 -11.21 -21.57
N GLN A 136 2.02 -10.40 -21.15
CA GLN A 136 1.45 -9.31 -21.95
C GLN A 136 2.30 -8.04 -21.93
N PHE A 137 3.02 -7.78 -20.84
CA PHE A 137 3.81 -6.57 -20.61
C PHE A 137 5.25 -6.92 -20.19
N PRO A 138 6.06 -7.52 -21.07
CA PRO A 138 7.38 -8.04 -20.72
C PRO A 138 8.40 -6.96 -20.31
N HIS A 139 8.11 -5.68 -20.59
CA HIS A 139 8.94 -4.55 -20.20
C HIS A 139 8.48 -3.87 -18.92
N ALA A 140 7.23 -4.09 -18.51
CA ALA A 140 6.73 -3.60 -17.22
C ALA A 140 7.34 -4.42 -16.07
N THR A 141 7.56 -3.78 -14.93
CA THR A 141 7.99 -4.49 -13.72
C THR A 141 6.77 -5.12 -13.06
N VAL A 142 6.82 -6.42 -12.75
CA VAL A 142 5.73 -7.15 -12.10
C VAL A 142 6.26 -7.93 -10.91
N GLU A 143 5.90 -7.47 -9.70
CA GLU A 143 6.32 -8.06 -8.44
C GLU A 143 5.13 -8.68 -7.68
N LYS A 144 5.34 -9.90 -7.20
CA LYS A 144 4.48 -10.61 -6.26
C LYS A 144 4.96 -10.35 -4.85
N ILE A 145 4.11 -9.80 -4.00
CA ILE A 145 4.42 -9.48 -2.60
C ILE A 145 3.49 -10.29 -1.70
N GLY A 146 4.05 -11.20 -0.92
CA GLY A 146 3.29 -12.17 -0.14
C GLY A 146 4.00 -13.52 -0.07
N PRO A 147 3.37 -14.56 0.52
CA PRO A 147 4.04 -15.83 0.77
C PRO A 147 4.58 -16.48 -0.51
N GLY A 148 5.89 -16.73 -0.54
CA GLY A 148 6.61 -17.29 -1.69
C GLY A 148 6.63 -16.36 -2.92
N GLY A 149 6.48 -15.06 -2.72
CA GLY A 149 6.60 -14.02 -3.75
C GLY A 149 8.04 -13.55 -3.99
N ASP A 150 8.18 -12.53 -4.83
CA ASP A 150 9.45 -11.83 -5.07
C ASP A 150 9.93 -11.12 -3.79
N ILE A 151 8.99 -10.60 -2.99
CA ILE A 151 9.22 -10.26 -1.57
C ILE A 151 8.30 -11.10 -0.71
N ASP A 152 8.92 -11.92 0.13
CA ASP A 152 8.23 -12.92 0.94
C ASP A 152 7.65 -12.30 2.22
N VAL A 153 6.41 -11.81 2.13
CA VAL A 153 5.65 -11.33 3.28
C VAL A 153 4.82 -12.47 3.84
N GLN A 154 5.26 -13.02 4.97
CA GLN A 154 4.60 -14.09 5.70
C GLN A 154 3.33 -13.58 6.37
N MET A 155 2.23 -14.34 6.21
CA MET A 155 0.90 -13.96 6.71
C MET A 155 0.33 -15.00 7.70
N PRO A 156 1.02 -15.31 8.82
CA PRO A 156 0.60 -16.36 9.76
C PRO A 156 -0.74 -16.06 10.45
N PHE A 157 -1.12 -14.78 10.53
CA PHE A 157 -2.39 -14.32 11.11
C PHE A 157 -3.41 -13.90 10.03
N GLY A 158 -3.18 -14.32 8.79
CA GLY A 158 -4.03 -14.01 7.65
C GLY A 158 -3.74 -12.64 7.01
N PRO A 159 -4.32 -12.40 5.81
CA PRO A 159 -4.01 -11.21 5.01
C PRO A 159 -4.43 -9.90 5.69
N LEU A 160 -5.50 -9.90 6.48
CA LEU A 160 -5.98 -8.67 7.12
C LEU A 160 -4.97 -8.11 8.15
N TRP A 161 -4.35 -8.99 8.95
CA TRP A 161 -3.30 -8.61 9.90
C TRP A 161 -1.99 -8.23 9.23
N ALA A 162 -1.69 -8.81 8.06
CA ALA A 162 -0.49 -8.50 7.29
C ALA A 162 -0.61 -7.23 6.42
N ALA A 163 -1.82 -6.68 6.24
CA ALA A 163 -2.06 -5.52 5.38
C ALA A 163 -1.14 -4.31 5.66
N PRO A 164 -0.83 -3.94 6.91
CA PRO A 164 0.15 -2.89 7.18
C PRO A 164 1.55 -3.16 6.59
N LEU A 165 2.00 -4.42 6.59
CA LEU A 165 3.30 -4.80 6.02
C LEU A 165 3.32 -4.59 4.50
N SER A 166 2.23 -4.92 3.83
CA SER A 166 2.07 -4.69 2.39
C SER A 166 1.98 -3.20 2.04
N VAL A 167 1.26 -2.41 2.84
CA VAL A 167 1.18 -0.94 2.63
C VAL A 167 2.53 -0.28 2.90
N ALA A 168 3.31 -0.78 3.87
CA ALA A 168 4.64 -0.25 4.19
C ALA A 168 5.60 -0.30 2.99
N LEU A 169 5.44 -1.26 2.07
CA LEU A 169 6.18 -1.27 0.80
C LEU A 169 5.99 0.03 0.01
N ALA A 170 4.75 0.49 -0.15
CA ALA A 170 4.44 1.72 -0.87
C ALA A 170 4.82 2.97 -0.09
N GLN A 171 4.77 2.93 1.25
CA GLN A 171 5.26 4.02 2.10
C GLN A 171 6.76 4.21 1.92
N VAL A 172 7.56 3.13 2.04
CA VAL A 172 9.01 3.18 1.88
C VAL A 172 9.39 3.58 0.46
N ARG A 173 8.83 2.93 -0.57
CA ARG A 173 9.10 3.29 -1.97
C ARG A 173 8.68 4.72 -2.29
N GLY A 174 7.52 5.15 -1.80
CA GLY A 174 7.02 6.51 -1.98
C GLY A 174 7.99 7.56 -1.43
N VAL A 175 8.64 7.31 -0.30
CA VAL A 175 9.70 8.18 0.26
C VAL A 175 10.89 8.28 -0.69
N PHE A 176 11.41 7.15 -1.19
CA PHE A 176 12.54 7.14 -2.13
C PHE A 176 12.19 7.83 -3.46
N TRP A 177 11.01 7.55 -4.00
CA TRP A 177 10.55 8.16 -5.24
C TRP A 177 10.29 9.66 -5.10
N ALA A 178 9.69 10.11 -3.99
CA ALA A 178 9.52 11.53 -3.70
C ALA A 178 10.87 12.27 -3.65
N ASN A 179 11.85 11.68 -2.97
CA ASN A 179 13.21 12.21 -2.93
C ASN A 179 13.84 12.28 -4.33
N ASN A 180 13.67 11.24 -5.15
CA ASN A 180 14.22 11.22 -6.51
C ASN A 180 13.55 12.21 -7.47
N LEU A 181 12.30 12.57 -7.20
CA LEU A 181 11.58 13.65 -7.87
C LEU A 181 11.95 15.05 -7.32
N GLY A 182 12.84 15.14 -6.33
CA GLY A 182 13.23 16.39 -5.69
C GLY A 182 12.13 17.02 -4.83
N LEU A 183 11.17 16.22 -4.35
CA LEU A 183 10.08 16.69 -3.50
C LEU A 183 10.48 16.68 -2.02
N ASN A 184 9.85 17.55 -1.23
CA ASN A 184 9.88 17.44 0.21
C ASN A 184 9.05 16.22 0.64
N VAL A 185 9.69 15.22 1.24
CA VAL A 185 9.03 13.98 1.67
C VAL A 185 8.03 14.23 2.79
N ASP A 186 8.31 15.17 3.70
CA ASP A 186 7.45 15.48 4.85
C ASP A 186 6.19 16.23 4.41
N ASP A 187 6.31 17.10 3.40
CA ASP A 187 5.19 17.82 2.79
C ASP A 187 5.39 18.02 1.28
N PRO A 188 4.97 17.04 0.45
CA PRO A 188 5.13 17.08 -1.00
C PRO A 188 4.37 18.23 -1.68
N PHE A 189 3.46 18.89 -0.94
CA PHE A 189 2.59 19.95 -1.45
C PHE A 189 2.90 21.33 -0.86
N ALA A 190 3.94 21.46 -0.03
CA ALA A 190 4.29 22.71 0.66
C ALA A 190 4.34 23.93 -0.27
N ASP A 191 4.91 23.78 -1.48
CA ASP A 191 5.06 24.86 -2.46
C ASP A 191 3.84 25.02 -3.39
N ARG A 192 2.88 24.10 -3.34
CA ARG A 192 1.72 24.06 -4.26
C ARG A 192 0.43 24.53 -3.61
N GLY A 193 0.27 24.34 -2.29
CA GLY A 193 -0.91 24.78 -1.54
C GLY A 193 -2.24 24.14 -1.97
N THR A 194 -2.20 23.06 -2.77
CA THR A 194 -3.40 22.37 -3.28
C THR A 194 -3.96 21.33 -2.31
N LEU A 195 -3.10 20.81 -1.43
CA LEU A 195 -3.43 19.81 -0.42
C LEU A 195 -2.75 20.19 0.90
N SER A 196 -3.31 19.74 2.02
CA SER A 196 -2.77 19.99 3.36
C SER A 196 -2.99 18.77 4.26
N ARG A 197 -2.07 18.54 5.21
CA ARG A 197 -2.13 17.41 6.17
C ARG A 197 -3.47 17.35 6.91
N VAL A 198 -3.95 18.50 7.37
CA VAL A 198 -5.27 18.65 7.98
C VAL A 198 -6.17 19.34 6.97
N VAL A 199 -7.22 18.64 6.53
CA VAL A 199 -8.16 19.18 5.54
C VAL A 199 -8.71 20.52 6.01
N SER A 200 -8.59 21.53 5.15
CA SER A 200 -9.01 22.90 5.41
C SER A 200 -10.05 23.35 4.38
N GLY A 201 -10.85 24.36 4.71
CA GLY A 201 -11.87 24.89 3.79
C GLY A 201 -13.15 24.05 3.65
N VAL A 202 -13.30 22.96 4.41
CA VAL A 202 -14.51 22.14 4.40
C VAL A 202 -15.60 22.79 5.25
N LYS A 203 -16.64 23.33 4.60
CA LYS A 203 -17.81 23.87 5.29
C LYS A 203 -18.74 22.74 5.74
N LEU A 204 -18.97 22.64 7.04
CA LEU A 204 -19.98 21.74 7.61
C LEU A 204 -21.37 22.36 7.50
N TYR A 205 -22.26 21.70 6.76
CA TYR A 205 -23.66 22.10 6.62
C TYR A 205 -24.54 21.38 7.64
N LYS A 206 -25.66 22.00 8.02
CA LYS A 206 -26.65 21.36 8.89
C LYS A 206 -27.27 20.15 8.17
N VAL A 207 -27.49 19.08 8.91
CA VAL A 207 -28.23 17.90 8.42
C VAL A 207 -29.65 18.34 8.07
N ALA A 208 -30.13 17.97 6.87
CA ALA A 208 -31.52 18.11 6.52
C ALA A 208 -32.31 17.04 7.29
N SER A 209 -33.20 17.48 8.18
CA SER A 209 -34.16 16.64 8.90
C SER A 209 -35.26 16.15 7.99
#